data_AF-A0A1J5AYC4-F1
#
_entry.id   AF-A0A1J5AYC4-F1
#
_cell.length_a   1.000
_cell.length_b   1.000
_cell.length_c   1.000
_cell.angle_alpha   90.00
_cell.angle_beta   90.00
_cell.angle_gamma   90.00
#
_symmetry.space_group_name_H-M   'P 1'
#
loop_
_entity.id
_entity.type
_entity.pdbx_description
1 polymer ?
#
loop_
_entity_poly.entity_id
_entity_poly.type
_entity_poly.pdbx_seq_one_letter_code
_entity_poly.pdbx_strand_id
1 'polypeptide(L)'
;MFATVSILWAAVGLIVVLAAVSLALGHATSKEYADLQWPIDILIVLVCVTFGWNMFATIAKRRARHNYVSIWFYFSTVLIIAALNIVNSLEIPYSFWDSYSIYAGIQDAMIQWWYGHNAVVFFLTTPVSAGIIITYKLNK
;
A
#
# COMPACT_ATOMS: atom_id res chain seq x y z
N MET A 1 -12.56 -14.70 -10.88
CA MET A 1 -11.44 -13.74 -11.12
C MET A 1 -11.97 -12.33 -11.37
N PHE A 2 -12.98 -12.13 -12.23
CA PHE A 2 -13.61 -10.80 -12.40
C PHE A 2 -14.27 -10.26 -11.12
N ALA A 3 -15.10 -11.05 -10.43
CA ALA A 3 -15.75 -10.62 -9.19
C ALA A 3 -14.75 -10.19 -8.10
N THR A 4 -13.65 -10.93 -7.94
CA THR A 4 -12.59 -10.61 -6.97
C THR A 4 -11.88 -9.29 -7.30
N VAL A 5 -11.67 -8.98 -8.57
CA VAL A 5 -11.02 -7.72 -8.98
C VAL A 5 -11.96 -6.54 -8.77
N SER A 6 -13.24 -6.67 -9.12
CA SER A 6 -14.25 -5.64 -8.88
C SER A 6 -14.42 -5.30 -7.40
N ILE A 7 -14.34 -6.30 -6.51
CA ILE A 7 -14.39 -6.10 -5.05
C ILE A 7 -13.17 -5.31 -4.56
N LEU A 8 -11.97 -5.59 -5.07
CA LEU A 8 -10.76 -4.84 -4.72
C LEU A 8 -10.88 -3.36 -5.14
N TRP A 9 -11.39 -3.10 -6.34
CA TRP A 9 -11.64 -1.73 -6.80
C TRP A 9 -12.69 -1.00 -5.96
N ALA A 10 -13.77 -1.68 -5.57
CA ALA A 10 -14.77 -1.11 -4.68
C ALA A 10 -14.18 -0.80 -3.29
N ALA A 11 -13.32 -1.67 -2.76
CA ALA A 11 -12.65 -1.47 -1.48
C ALA A 11 -11.68 -0.28 -1.51
N VAL A 12 -10.91 -0.11 -2.60
CA VAL A 12 -10.08 1.09 -2.81
C VAL A 12 -10.95 2.34 -2.88
N GLY A 13 -12.06 2.32 -3.62
CA GLY A 13 -12.99 3.44 -3.69
C GLY A 13 -13.54 3.81 -2.31
N LEU A 14 -13.90 2.82 -1.49
CA LEU A 14 -14.32 3.03 -0.11
C LEU A 14 -13.23 3.69 0.74
N ILE A 15 -11.97 3.24 0.64
CA ILE A 15 -10.83 3.84 1.33
C ILE A 15 -10.69 5.33 0.96
N VAL A 16 -10.77 5.67 -0.33
CA VAL A 16 -10.67 7.07 -0.79
C VAL A 16 -11.79 7.93 -0.22
N VAL A 17 -13.02 7.41 -0.19
CA VAL A 17 -14.17 8.13 0.39
C VAL A 17 -13.98 8.31 1.90
N LEU A 18 -13.56 7.26 2.61
CA LEU A 18 -13.29 7.33 4.04
C LEU A 18 -12.18 8.32 4.36
N ALA A 19 -11.09 8.31 3.59
CA ALA A 19 -9.98 9.26 3.72
C ALA A 19 -10.45 10.70 3.53
N ALA A 20 -11.24 10.98 2.48
CA ALA A 20 -11.76 12.31 2.23
C ALA A 20 -12.65 12.81 3.38
N VAL A 21 -13.51 11.93 3.91
CA VAL A 21 -14.42 12.28 5.02
C VAL A 21 -13.67 12.44 6.34
N SER A 22 -12.78 11.51 6.71
CA SER A 22 -12.05 11.56 7.98
C SER A 22 -11.15 12.78 8.08
N LEU A 23 -10.42 13.09 7.01
CA LEU A 23 -9.55 14.27 6.94
C LEU A 23 -10.35 15.57 6.97
N ALA A 24 -11.52 15.63 6.29
CA ALA A 24 -12.40 16.79 6.35
C ALA A 24 -12.97 17.05 7.75
N LEU A 25 -13.17 15.99 8.54
CA LEU A 25 -13.60 16.07 9.95
C LEU A 25 -12.44 16.41 10.91
N GLY A 26 -11.20 16.47 10.41
CA GLY A 26 -10.02 16.82 11.21
C GLY A 26 -9.36 15.64 11.93
N HIS A 27 -9.76 14.40 11.64
CA HIS A 27 -9.09 13.22 12.19
C HIS A 27 -7.84 12.90 11.38
N ALA A 28 -6.67 13.18 11.95
CA ALA A 28 -5.38 12.89 11.34
C ALA A 28 -4.30 12.54 12.36
N THR A 29 -3.43 11.60 11.99
CA THR A 29 -2.27 11.18 12.81
C THR A 29 -1.07 12.13 12.66
N SER A 30 -1.15 13.13 11.77
CA SER A 30 -0.09 14.13 11.49
C SER A 30 1.22 13.53 10.95
N LYS A 31 1.15 12.33 10.38
CA LYS A 31 2.26 11.64 9.70
C LYS A 31 2.08 11.75 8.19
N GLU A 32 2.99 12.44 7.51
CA GLU A 32 2.94 12.60 6.05
C GLU A 32 2.73 11.27 5.30
N TYR A 33 1.75 11.22 4.39
CA TYR A 33 1.39 10.02 3.61
C TYR A 33 0.84 8.84 4.43
N ALA A 34 0.64 9.03 5.73
CA ALA A 34 0.06 8.08 6.68
C ALA A 34 -0.90 8.81 7.63
N ASP A 35 -1.58 9.85 7.14
CA ASP A 35 -2.43 10.74 7.93
C ASP A 35 -3.74 10.09 8.39
N LEU A 36 -4.04 8.90 7.89
CA LEU A 36 -5.27 8.16 8.17
C LEU A 36 -5.19 7.50 9.54
N GLN A 37 -6.35 7.20 10.11
CA GLN A 37 -6.47 6.60 11.44
C GLN A 37 -6.54 5.08 11.36
N TRP A 38 -6.24 4.40 12.47
CA TRP A 38 -6.16 2.94 12.58
C TRP A 38 -7.28 2.13 11.89
N PRO A 39 -8.58 2.53 11.86
CA PRO A 39 -9.60 1.71 11.19
C PRO A 39 -9.37 1.66 9.67
N ILE A 40 -8.88 2.75 9.09
CA ILE A 40 -8.60 2.87 7.67
C ILE A 40 -7.26 2.20 7.34
N ASP A 41 -6.27 2.28 8.23
CA ASP A 41 -4.97 1.60 8.04
C ASP A 41 -5.13 0.09 7.98
N ILE A 42 -5.97 -0.49 8.85
CA ILE A 42 -6.31 -1.91 8.80
C ILE A 42 -6.98 -2.26 7.46
N LEU A 43 -7.90 -1.42 6.98
CA LEU A 43 -8.58 -1.64 5.71
C LEU A 43 -7.59 -1.60 4.53
N ILE A 44 -6.64 -0.67 4.54
CA ILE A 44 -5.56 -0.57 3.55
C ILE A 44 -4.74 -1.86 3.55
N VAL A 45 -4.28 -2.33 4.71
CA VAL A 45 -3.49 -3.57 4.83
C VAL A 45 -4.27 -4.77 4.31
N LEU A 46 -5.56 -4.89 4.62
CA LEU A 46 -6.43 -5.97 4.11
C LEU A 46 -6.53 -5.93 2.59
N VAL A 47 -6.69 -4.76 1.99
CA VAL A 47 -6.73 -4.60 0.52
C VAL A 47 -5.38 -4.96 -0.09
N CYS A 48 -4.27 -4.53 0.49
CA CYS A 48 -2.93 -4.91 -0.01
C CYS A 48 -2.68 -6.42 0.07
N VAL A 49 -3.04 -7.08 1.17
CA VAL A 49 -2.88 -8.53 1.34
C VAL A 49 -3.75 -9.30 0.34
N THR A 50 -5.02 -8.91 0.18
CA THR A 50 -5.92 -9.55 -0.77
C THR A 50 -5.50 -9.32 -2.23
N PHE A 51 -4.95 -8.15 -2.55
CA PHE A 51 -4.34 -7.87 -3.84
C PHE A 51 -3.09 -8.73 -4.08
N GLY A 52 -2.20 -8.83 -3.09
CA GLY A 52 -1.00 -9.67 -3.15
C GLY A 52 -1.33 -11.15 -3.34
N TRP A 53 -2.36 -11.65 -2.64
CA TRP A 53 -2.88 -12.99 -2.84
C TRP A 53 -3.43 -13.21 -4.25
N ASN A 54 -4.18 -12.25 -4.79
CA ASN A 54 -4.70 -12.32 -6.15
C ASN A 54 -3.58 -12.40 -7.21
N MET A 55 -2.54 -11.58 -7.04
CA MET A 55 -1.36 -11.62 -7.89
C MET A 55 -0.63 -12.97 -7.80
N PHE A 56 -0.40 -13.47 -6.59
CA PHE A 56 0.26 -14.75 -6.37
C PHE A 56 -0.53 -15.91 -7.00
N ALA A 57 -1.84 -15.96 -6.78
CA ALA A 57 -2.72 -16.96 -7.38
C ALA A 57 -2.69 -16.93 -8.92
N THR A 58 -2.53 -15.74 -9.51
CA THR A 58 -2.39 -15.55 -10.96
C THR A 58 -1.05 -16.09 -11.46
N ILE A 59 0.04 -15.76 -10.76
CA ILE A 59 1.39 -16.25 -11.08
C ILE A 59 1.49 -17.78 -10.93
N ALA A 60 0.77 -18.37 -9.98
CA ALA A 60 0.75 -19.81 -9.76
C ALA A 60 0.06 -20.59 -10.91
N LYS A 61 -0.90 -19.97 -11.60
CA LYS A 61 -1.63 -20.60 -12.73
C LYS A 61 -1.01 -20.32 -14.10
N ARG A 62 0.17 -19.70 -14.14
CA ARG A 62 0.81 -19.30 -15.41
C ARG A 62 1.28 -20.52 -16.20
N ARG A 63 1.30 -20.38 -17.53
CA ARG A 63 1.86 -21.40 -18.45
C ARG A 63 3.33 -21.17 -18.79
N ALA A 64 3.83 -19.94 -18.65
CA ALA A 64 5.22 -19.59 -18.94
C ALA A 64 6.16 -20.03 -17.81
N ARG A 65 7.30 -20.65 -18.17
CA ARG A 65 8.30 -21.11 -17.19
C ARG A 65 8.98 -19.95 -16.46
N HIS A 66 9.34 -18.90 -17.19
CA HIS A 66 9.97 -17.70 -16.65
C HIS A 66 8.95 -16.59 -16.40
N ASN A 67 9.14 -15.85 -15.30
CA ASN A 67 8.38 -14.65 -15.00
C ASN A 67 9.09 -13.44 -15.60
N TYR A 68 8.34 -12.55 -16.22
CA TYR A 68 8.86 -11.25 -16.64
C TYR A 68 9.31 -10.44 -15.42
N VAL A 69 10.41 -9.69 -15.57
CA VAL A 69 10.96 -8.84 -14.50
C VAL A 69 9.94 -7.80 -14.02
N SER A 70 9.07 -7.32 -14.92
CA SER A 70 7.99 -6.40 -14.56
C SER A 70 7.06 -6.97 -13.48
N ILE A 71 6.76 -8.27 -13.52
CA ILE A 71 5.91 -8.94 -12.52
C ILE A 71 6.58 -8.92 -11.14
N TRP A 72 7.91 -9.02 -11.08
CA TRP A 72 8.65 -8.97 -9.80
C TRP A 72 8.53 -7.61 -9.15
N PHE A 73 8.62 -6.54 -9.94
CA PHE A 73 8.45 -5.18 -9.46
C PHE A 73 7.03 -4.92 -8.95
N TYR A 74 5.99 -5.33 -9.70
CA TYR A 74 4.61 -5.21 -9.21
C TYR A 74 4.36 -6.00 -7.92
N PHE A 75 4.94 -7.20 -7.81
CA PHE A 75 4.80 -8.02 -6.60
C PHE A 75 5.53 -7.38 -5.40
N SER A 76 6.72 -6.82 -5.64
CA SER A 76 7.48 -6.09 -4.63
C SER A 76 6.74 -4.86 -4.11
N THR A 77 6.11 -4.08 -5.00
CA THR A 77 5.27 -2.93 -4.60
C THR A 77 4.22 -3.32 -3.58
N VAL A 78 3.46 -4.39 -3.85
CA VAL A 78 2.35 -4.77 -2.97
C VAL A 78 2.84 -5.26 -1.61
N LEU A 79 3.91 -6.06 -1.60
CA LEU A 79 4.48 -6.58 -0.36
C LEU A 79 5.11 -5.48 0.50
N ILE A 80 5.92 -4.61 -0.11
CA ILE A 80 6.61 -3.55 0.61
C ILE A 80 5.63 -2.51 1.11
N ILE A 81 4.64 -2.10 0.31
CA ILE A 81 3.60 -1.16 0.77
C ILE A 81 2.80 -1.74 1.94
N ALA A 82 2.45 -3.03 1.91
CA ALA A 82 1.79 -3.66 3.06
C ALA A 82 2.67 -3.63 4.31
N ALA A 83 3.95 -4.00 4.20
CA ALA A 83 4.88 -3.99 5.32
C ALA A 83 5.13 -2.58 5.88
N LEU A 84 5.29 -1.59 5.00
CA LEU A 84 5.46 -0.18 5.35
C LEU A 84 4.25 0.35 6.14
N ASN A 85 3.03 0.07 5.65
CA ASN A 85 1.80 0.50 6.33
C ASN A 85 1.64 -0.17 7.69
N ILE A 86 1.96 -1.46 7.81
CA ILE A 86 1.90 -2.16 9.10
C ILE A 86 2.86 -1.53 10.10
N VAL A 87 4.12 -1.29 9.72
CA VAL A 87 5.15 -0.82 10.66
C VAL A 87 4.96 0.66 11.02
N ASN A 88 4.69 1.53 10.06
CA ASN A 88 4.56 2.97 10.34
C ASN A 88 3.29 3.32 11.13
N SER A 89 2.23 2.54 10.91
CA SER A 89 0.90 2.72 11.51
C SER A 89 0.69 1.78 12.70
N LEU A 90 1.77 1.39 13.38
CA LEU A 90 1.66 0.78 14.72
C LEU A 90 1.30 1.88 15.71
N GLU A 91 0.03 1.91 16.08
CA GLU A 91 -0.53 2.91 16.97
C GLU A 91 -1.47 2.30 18.00
N ILE A 92 -1.53 2.94 19.17
CA ILE A 92 -2.37 2.55 20.27
C ILE A 92 -3.64 3.42 20.20
N PRO A 93 -4.82 2.82 19.93
CA PRO A 93 -6.06 3.57 19.87
C PRO A 93 -6.46 4.00 21.29
N TYR A 94 -6.80 5.28 21.45
CA TYR A 94 -7.40 5.79 22.68
C TYR A 94 -8.87 6.17 22.49
N SER A 95 -9.27 6.46 21.25
CA SER A 95 -10.65 6.66 20.81
C SER A 95 -10.91 5.81 19.55
N PHE A 96 -12.17 5.73 19.09
CA PHE A 96 -12.48 5.02 17.85
C PHE A 96 -11.85 5.69 16.62
N TRP A 97 -11.70 7.01 16.63
CA TRP A 97 -11.18 7.80 15.51
C TRP A 97 -9.82 8.42 15.77
N ASP A 98 -9.23 8.16 16.94
CA ASP A 98 -7.97 8.78 17.32
C ASP A 98 -7.04 7.79 18.02
N SER A 99 -5.76 7.90 17.70
CA SER A 99 -4.69 7.02 18.15
C SER A 99 -3.42 7.81 18.47
N TYR A 100 -2.49 7.16 19.16
CA TYR A 100 -1.13 7.64 19.35
C TYR A 100 -0.14 6.63 18.77
N SER A 101 0.86 7.11 18.03
CA SER A 101 1.98 6.29 17.55
C SER A 101 2.62 5.53 18.72
N ILE A 102 2.98 4.27 18.51
CA ILE A 102 3.76 3.50 19.49
C ILE A 102 5.19 4.04 19.64
N TYR A 103 5.65 4.82 18.66
CA TYR A 103 6.98 5.42 18.63
C TYR A 103 6.94 6.89 19.08
N ALA A 104 8.06 7.39 19.58
CA ALA A 104 8.19 8.79 19.96
C ALA A 104 9.55 9.39 19.55
N GLY A 105 9.59 10.71 19.37
CA GLY A 105 10.82 11.47 19.12
C GLY A 105 11.54 11.06 17.83
N ILE A 106 12.87 10.91 17.92
CA ILE A 106 13.73 10.61 16.76
C ILE A 106 13.39 9.25 16.12
N GLN A 107 12.95 8.27 16.93
CA GLN A 107 12.58 6.96 16.41
C GLN A 107 11.32 7.05 15.54
N ASP A 108 10.31 7.80 15.98
CA ASP A 108 9.09 8.02 15.19
C ASP A 108 9.42 8.76 13.88
N ALA A 109 10.25 9.80 13.95
CA ALA A 109 10.72 10.52 12.76
C ALA A 109 11.48 9.61 11.78
N MET A 110 12.36 8.74 12.28
CA MET A 110 13.10 7.79 11.44
C MET A 110 12.16 6.81 10.73
N ILE A 111 11.20 6.24 11.45
CA ILE A 111 10.24 5.28 10.88
C ILE A 111 9.32 5.98 9.88
N GLN A 112 8.89 7.19 10.20
CA GLN A 112 8.08 8.03 9.32
C GLN A 112 8.79 8.36 7.99
N TRP A 113 10.07 8.73 8.04
CA TRP A 113 10.83 9.02 6.82
C TRP A 113 11.28 7.77 6.07
N TRP A 114 11.54 6.66 6.78
CA TRP A 114 11.68 5.35 6.15
C TRP A 114 10.41 4.97 5.38
N TYR A 115 9.24 5.18 5.98
CA TYR A 115 7.96 4.99 5.32
C TYR A 115 7.81 5.90 4.10
N GLY A 116 7.95 7.23 4.27
CA GLY A 116 7.75 8.20 3.20
C GLY A 116 8.66 8.00 1.99
N HIS A 117 9.96 7.76 2.22
CA HIS A 117 10.91 7.49 1.14
C HIS A 117 10.54 6.21 0.37
N ASN A 118 10.29 5.11 1.08
CA ASN A 118 9.98 3.84 0.44
C ASN A 118 8.59 3.84 -0.20
N ALA A 119 7.62 4.58 0.35
CA ALA A 119 6.31 4.76 -0.26
C ALA A 119 6.44 5.37 -1.66
N VAL A 120 7.23 6.44 -1.81
CA VAL A 120 7.50 7.05 -3.14
C VAL A 120 8.19 6.05 -4.07
N VAL A 121 9.22 5.33 -3.61
CA VAL A 121 9.99 4.39 -4.44
C VAL A 121 9.12 3.22 -4.92
N PHE A 122 8.39 2.58 -4.02
CA PHE A 122 7.65 1.35 -4.32
C PHE A 122 6.27 1.61 -4.91
N PHE A 123 5.61 2.72 -4.57
CA PHE A 123 4.29 3.05 -5.13
C PHE A 123 4.40 3.82 -6.45
N LEU A 124 5.27 4.84 -6.51
CA LEU A 124 5.31 5.76 -7.66
C LEU A 124 6.37 5.39 -8.69
N THR A 125 7.56 4.94 -8.28
CA THR A 125 8.67 4.71 -9.22
C THR A 125 8.76 3.28 -9.74
N THR A 126 8.61 2.30 -8.85
CA THR A 126 8.81 0.88 -9.15
C THR A 126 7.84 0.34 -10.23
N PRO A 127 6.51 0.58 -10.13
CA PRO A 127 5.55 0.13 -11.15
C PRO A 127 5.75 0.85 -12.49
N VAL A 128 6.07 2.14 -12.45
CA VAL A 128 6.33 2.96 -13.65
C VAL A 128 7.56 2.44 -14.41
N SER A 129 8.61 2.10 -13.68
CA SER A 129 9.83 1.51 -14.24
C SER A 129 9.54 0.14 -14.88
N ALA A 130 8.72 -0.67 -14.23
CA ALA A 130 8.27 -1.96 -14.75
C ALA A 130 7.39 -1.84 -16.01
N GLY A 131 6.48 -0.86 -16.05
CA GLY A 131 5.50 -0.70 -17.11
C GLY A 131 6.05 -0.02 -18.37
N ILE A 132 6.80 1.08 -18.23
CA ILE A 132 7.23 1.91 -19.35
C ILE A 132 8.61 1.48 -19.87
N ILE A 133 9.60 1.38 -18.98
CA ILE A 133 11.00 1.22 -19.39
C ILE A 133 11.27 -0.20 -19.91
N ILE A 134 10.77 -1.21 -19.21
CA ILE A 134 11.00 -2.61 -19.59
C ILE A 134 10.22 -2.94 -20.87
N THR A 135 8.96 -2.54 -20.99
CA THR A 135 8.14 -2.80 -22.18
C THR A 135 8.67 -2.07 -23.41
N TYR A 136 9.14 -0.83 -23.26
CA TYR A 136 9.75 -0.09 -24.36
C TYR A 136 11.02 -0.76 -24.89
N LYS A 137 11.84 -1.36 -24.00
CA LYS A 137 13.02 -2.12 -24.41
C LYS A 137 12.71 -3.43 -25.15
N LEU A 138 11.50 -4.00 -24.98
CA LEU A 138 11.09 -5.24 -25.65
C LEU A 138 10.49 -4.99 -27.05
N ASN A 139 10.05 -3.76 -27.35
CA ASN A 139 9.46 -3.36 -28.64
C ASN A 139 10.47 -2.66 -29.58
N LYS A 140 11.75 -2.64 -29.23
CA LYS A 140 12.87 -2.30 -30.12
C LYS A 140 13.64 -3.56 -30.46
#